data_AF-A0AAD5PS43-F1
#
_entry.id   AF-A0AAD5PS43-F1
#
_cell.length_a   1.000
_cell.length_b   1.000
_cell.length_c   1.000
_cell.angle_alpha   90.00
_cell.angle_beta   90.00
_cell.angle_gamma   90.00
#
_symmetry.space_group_name_H-M   'P 1'
#
loop_
_entity.id
_entity.type
_entity.pdbx_description
1 polymer ?
#
loop_
_entity_poly.entity_id
_entity_poly.type
_entity_poly.pdbx_seq_one_letter_code
_entity_poly.pdbx_strand_id
1 'polypeptide(L)'
;MSSDAPATTFLLNISTHNAYYGCRKCTTKGWWVRNLSKDLAPRNGGRVTYPDIDAILRTDCSFRNRSQIQHHDKNGIRSIIEDIFDDIVKAVAINPMHCVYIGVHKKLVGIWFNDPFDNIRMSAEQLLKISIFREWFRKYVPSHFVRKPRSVKDFSTLESHRT
;
A
#
# COMPACT_ATOMS: atom_id res chain seq x y z
N MET A 1 -7.39 10.56 -12.81
CA MET A 1 -7.34 9.11 -13.11
C MET A 1 -7.09 8.32 -11.83
N SER A 2 -7.98 7.39 -11.47
CA SER A 2 -7.78 6.43 -10.38
C SER A 2 -7.67 5.02 -10.98
N SER A 3 -6.45 4.54 -11.13
CA SER A 3 -6.17 3.16 -11.55
C SER A 3 -5.32 2.46 -10.49
N ASP A 4 -5.17 1.15 -10.62
CA ASP A 4 -4.27 0.39 -9.75
C ASP A 4 -2.80 0.76 -10.00
N ALA A 5 -1.92 0.28 -9.11
CA ALA A 5 -0.52 0.64 -9.19
C ALA A 5 0.14 0.17 -10.51
N PRO A 6 0.00 -1.08 -10.97
CA PRO A 6 0.56 -1.52 -12.24
C PRO A 6 0.11 -0.69 -13.45
N ALA A 7 -1.19 -0.46 -13.63
CA ALA A 7 -1.69 0.30 -14.77
C ALA A 7 -1.25 1.76 -14.74
N THR A 8 -1.22 2.38 -13.56
CA THR A 8 -0.68 3.75 -13.43
C THR A 8 0.80 3.81 -13.83
N THR A 9 1.59 2.81 -13.42
CA THR A 9 3.01 2.74 -13.78
C THR A 9 3.19 2.57 -15.30
N PHE A 10 2.40 1.70 -15.92
CA PHE A 10 2.41 1.50 -17.37
C PHE A 10 2.02 2.77 -18.12
N LEU A 11 0.91 3.39 -17.73
CA LEU A 11 0.39 4.60 -18.38
C LEU A 11 1.35 5.78 -18.28
N LEU A 12 2.04 5.96 -17.15
CA LEU A 12 2.96 7.08 -16.96
C LEU A 12 4.39 6.77 -17.43
N ASN A 13 4.68 5.52 -17.82
CA ASN A 13 6.01 5.03 -18.14
C ASN A 13 7.05 5.32 -17.03
N ILE A 14 6.74 4.89 -15.82
CA ILE A 14 7.57 5.11 -14.62
C ILE A 14 8.00 3.80 -13.95
N SER A 15 8.90 3.90 -12.99
CA SER A 15 9.24 2.83 -12.06
C SER A 15 8.00 2.25 -11.37
N THR A 16 8.03 0.95 -11.10
CA THR A 16 6.96 0.24 -10.39
C THR A 16 6.84 0.71 -8.94
N HIS A 17 5.67 0.53 -8.33
CA HIS A 17 5.41 0.95 -6.95
C HIS A 17 6.35 0.33 -5.89
N ASN A 18 6.97 -0.82 -6.21
CA ASN A 18 7.93 -1.50 -5.35
C ASN A 18 9.40 -1.21 -5.69
N ALA A 19 9.68 -0.32 -6.66
CA ALA A 19 11.05 0.06 -7.01
C ALA A 19 11.62 1.06 -6.00
N TYR A 20 12.94 1.19 -5.93
CA TYR A 20 13.59 2.18 -5.05
C TYR A 20 13.21 3.63 -5.37
N TYR A 21 12.80 3.93 -6.59
CA TYR A 21 12.36 5.26 -7.01
C TYR A 21 10.90 5.23 -7.48
N GLY A 22 10.05 4.46 -6.79
CA GLY A 22 8.64 4.28 -7.17
C GLY A 22 7.67 5.32 -6.57
N CYS A 23 8.10 6.22 -5.68
CA CYS A 23 7.20 7.25 -5.11
C CYS A 23 6.67 8.16 -6.21
N ARG A 24 5.35 8.22 -6.36
CA ARG A 24 4.68 9.03 -7.41
C ARG A 24 4.53 10.50 -7.02
N LYS A 25 4.49 10.78 -5.71
CA LYS A 25 4.23 12.12 -5.17
C LYS A 25 5.49 12.87 -4.77
N CYS A 26 6.60 12.15 -4.59
CA CYS A 26 7.81 12.66 -3.98
C CYS A 26 9.05 12.07 -4.64
N THR A 27 10.19 12.72 -4.48
CA THR A 27 11.47 12.25 -5.03
C THR A 27 12.23 11.34 -4.08
N THR A 28 11.64 10.91 -2.96
CA THR A 28 12.36 10.09 -1.98
C THR A 28 12.79 8.75 -2.55
N LYS A 29 13.94 8.27 -2.07
CA LYS A 29 14.44 6.93 -2.36
C LYS A 29 13.90 5.97 -1.32
N GLY A 30 13.30 4.89 -1.78
CA GLY A 30 12.85 3.80 -0.93
C GLY A 30 14.02 3.00 -0.33
N TRP A 31 13.71 2.30 0.75
CA TRP A 31 14.63 1.44 1.50
C TRP A 31 14.11 0.02 1.52
N TRP A 32 14.97 -0.94 1.19
CA TRP A 32 14.61 -2.34 1.28
C TRP A 32 14.56 -2.78 2.74
N VAL A 33 13.39 -3.27 3.15
CA VAL A 33 13.16 -3.82 4.48
C VAL A 33 12.85 -5.30 4.31
N ARG A 34 13.63 -6.14 4.98
CA ARG A 34 13.42 -7.60 5.00
C ARG A 34 12.12 -7.92 5.72
N ASN A 35 11.49 -9.03 5.36
CA ASN A 35 10.40 -9.56 6.16
C ASN A 35 10.98 -10.15 7.45
N LEU A 36 10.49 -9.69 8.59
CA LEU A 36 10.88 -10.21 9.90
C LEU A 36 10.03 -11.44 10.20
N SER A 37 10.64 -12.53 10.65
CA SER A 37 9.93 -13.60 11.37
C SER A 37 10.30 -13.59 12.85
N LYS A 38 9.46 -14.30 13.60
CA LYS A 38 9.44 -14.36 15.06
C LYS A 38 10.74 -14.91 15.69
N ASP A 39 11.45 -15.74 14.96
CA ASP A 39 12.74 -16.32 15.28
C ASP A 39 13.92 -15.41 14.87
N LEU A 40 13.64 -14.18 14.42
CA LEU A 40 14.60 -13.28 13.77
C LEU A 40 15.28 -13.92 12.55
N ALA A 41 14.82 -15.09 12.10
CA ALA A 41 15.35 -15.71 10.91
C ALA A 41 14.94 -14.87 9.69
N PRO A 42 15.80 -14.75 8.68
CA PRO A 42 15.40 -14.11 7.45
C PRO A 42 14.30 -14.94 6.78
N ARG A 43 13.07 -14.42 6.66
CA ARG A 43 12.18 -14.96 5.63
C ARG A 43 12.75 -14.61 4.25
N ASN A 44 12.53 -15.49 3.28
CA ASN A 44 12.76 -15.14 1.89
C ASN A 44 11.90 -13.92 1.51
N GLY A 45 12.55 -12.93 0.90
CA GLY A 45 11.89 -11.73 0.39
C GLY A 45 11.87 -10.53 1.35
N GLY A 46 11.26 -9.46 0.87
CA GLY A 46 11.22 -8.17 1.54
C GLY A 46 10.39 -7.19 0.72
N ARG A 47 10.45 -5.93 1.09
CA ARG A 47 9.71 -4.85 0.42
C ARG A 47 10.50 -3.57 0.45
N VAL A 48 10.33 -2.75 -0.57
CA VAL A 48 10.78 -1.36 -0.55
C VAL A 48 9.75 -0.53 0.26
N THR A 49 10.25 0.31 1.15
CA THR A 49 9.47 1.23 1.98
C THR A 49 9.95 2.65 1.79
N TYR A 50 9.09 3.65 1.99
CA TYR A 50 9.41 5.07 1.84
C TYR A 50 9.11 5.76 3.19
N PRO A 51 10.06 5.70 4.15
CA PRO A 51 9.83 6.20 5.52
C PRO A 51 9.98 7.72 5.64
N ASP A 52 10.52 8.37 4.61
CA ASP A 52 10.76 9.80 4.58
C ASP A 52 9.44 10.59 4.55
N ILE A 53 9.27 11.47 5.54
CA ILE A 53 8.05 12.27 5.74
C ILE A 53 8.17 13.68 5.15
N ASP A 54 9.39 14.19 4.99
CA ASP A 54 9.68 15.56 4.54
C ASP A 54 10.38 15.56 3.17
N ALA A 55 10.01 14.58 2.34
CA ALA A 55 10.56 14.43 1.00
C ALA A 55 10.10 15.57 0.08
N ILE A 56 11.01 16.00 -0.80
CA ILE A 56 10.68 16.96 -1.86
C ILE A 56 9.54 16.41 -2.72
N LEU A 57 8.48 17.19 -2.85
CA LEU A 57 7.32 16.85 -3.66
C LEU A 57 7.67 16.93 -5.15
N ARG A 58 7.13 15.97 -5.91
CA ARG A 58 7.22 15.99 -7.36
C ARG A 58 6.26 17.05 -7.88
N THR A 59 6.76 17.88 -8.79
CA THR A 59 5.95 18.84 -9.52
C THR A 59 5.76 18.34 -10.93
N ASP A 60 4.77 18.90 -11.61
CA ASP A 60 4.56 18.63 -13.02
C ASP A 60 5.82 18.96 -13.86
N CYS A 61 6.42 20.12 -13.61
CA CYS A 61 7.66 20.56 -14.24
C CYS A 61 8.82 19.58 -13.96
N SER A 62 9.02 19.13 -12.72
CA SER A 62 10.12 18.19 -12.42
C SER A 62 9.92 16.80 -13.02
N PHE A 63 8.67 16.37 -13.20
CA PHE A 63 8.34 15.14 -13.94
C PHE A 63 8.64 15.27 -15.43
N ARG A 64 8.16 16.34 -16.08
CA ARG A 64 8.40 16.59 -17.51
C ARG A 64 9.85 16.92 -17.83
N ASN A 65 10.62 17.44 -16.88
CA ASN A 65 12.06 17.63 -17.04
C ASN A 65 12.87 16.38 -16.65
N ARG A 66 12.21 15.31 -16.20
CA ARG A 66 12.84 14.05 -15.78
C ARG A 66 13.95 14.30 -14.76
N SER A 67 13.72 15.24 -13.85
CA SER A 67 14.71 15.65 -12.84
C SER A 67 15.16 14.48 -11.95
N GLN A 68 14.35 13.42 -11.84
CA GLN A 68 14.73 12.14 -11.24
C GLN A 68 14.64 11.01 -12.27
N ILE A 69 15.71 10.81 -13.04
CA ILE A 69 15.73 9.83 -14.14
C ILE A 69 15.39 8.40 -13.69
N GLN A 70 15.78 8.00 -12.47
CA GLN A 70 15.50 6.66 -11.94
C GLN A 70 14.00 6.40 -11.69
N HIS A 71 13.19 7.46 -11.59
CA HIS A 71 11.74 7.35 -11.47
C HIS A 71 11.09 7.02 -12.82
N HIS A 72 11.71 7.41 -13.93
CA HIS A 72 11.20 7.13 -15.27
C HIS A 72 11.72 5.76 -15.74
N ASP A 73 11.04 5.15 -16.71
CA ASP A 73 11.58 3.95 -17.36
C ASP A 73 12.95 4.24 -18.00
N LYS A 74 13.82 3.23 -18.05
CA LYS A 74 15.24 3.37 -18.44
C LYS A 74 15.43 3.91 -19.86
N ASN A 75 14.40 3.81 -20.69
CA ASN A 75 14.42 4.24 -22.08
C ASN A 75 14.17 5.76 -22.23
N GLY A 76 13.80 6.48 -21.15
CA GLY A 76 13.58 7.94 -21.18
C GLY A 76 12.40 8.38 -22.05
N ILE A 77 11.56 7.45 -22.51
CA ILE A 77 10.44 7.71 -23.41
C ILE A 77 9.33 8.44 -22.66
N ARG A 78 8.81 9.52 -23.26
CA ARG A 78 7.66 10.27 -22.73
C ARG A 78 6.39 9.44 -22.80
N SER A 79 5.54 9.56 -21.80
CA SER A 79 4.18 9.03 -21.91
C SER A 79 3.27 10.01 -22.65
N ILE A 80 2.41 9.50 -23.53
CA ILE A 80 1.34 10.29 -24.17
C ILE A 80 0.40 10.95 -23.17
N ILE A 81 0.26 10.38 -21.97
CA ILE A 81 -0.56 10.92 -20.89
C ILE A 81 -0.05 12.30 -20.45
N GLU A 82 1.24 12.58 -20.63
CA GLU A 82 1.82 13.88 -20.32
C GLU A 82 1.32 15.00 -21.24
N ASP A 83 0.83 14.70 -22.44
CA ASP A 83 0.29 15.70 -23.36
C ASP A 83 -1.22 15.91 -23.16
N ILE A 84 -1.88 15.03 -22.39
CA ILE A 84 -3.33 15.04 -22.17
C ILE A 84 -3.70 15.84 -20.91
N PHE A 85 -2.89 15.75 -19.86
CA PHE A 85 -3.18 16.39 -18.57
C PHE A 85 -2.28 17.59 -18.33
N ASP A 86 -2.85 18.70 -17.85
CA ASP A 86 -2.07 19.90 -17.52
C ASP A 86 -1.06 19.65 -16.39
N ASP A 87 -1.48 18.94 -15.34
CA ASP A 87 -0.65 18.57 -14.19
C ASP A 87 -0.69 17.05 -13.99
N ILE A 88 0.39 16.38 -14.41
CA ILE A 88 0.49 14.92 -14.37
C ILE A 88 0.48 14.37 -12.94
N VAL A 89 1.05 15.11 -11.98
CA VAL A 89 1.17 14.67 -10.58
C VAL A 89 -0.19 14.73 -9.90
N LYS A 90 -1.00 15.75 -10.21
CA LYS A 90 -2.38 15.88 -9.72
C LYS A 90 -3.35 14.93 -10.44
N ALA A 91 -3.15 14.69 -11.74
CA ALA A 91 -3.98 13.78 -12.52
C ALA A 91 -3.98 12.35 -11.97
N VAL A 92 -2.89 11.94 -11.32
CA VAL A 92 -2.73 10.61 -10.73
C VAL A 92 -3.22 10.60 -9.28
N ALA A 93 -4.41 10.03 -9.07
CA ALA A 93 -4.97 9.85 -7.74
C ALA A 93 -4.40 8.59 -7.09
N ILE A 94 -3.79 8.73 -5.90
CA ILE A 94 -3.49 7.59 -5.04
C ILE A 94 -4.76 7.30 -4.25
N ASN A 95 -5.38 6.16 -4.50
CA ASN A 95 -6.61 5.79 -3.79
C ASN A 95 -6.26 5.26 -2.37
N PRO A 96 -6.57 6.01 -1.30
CA PRO A 96 -6.24 5.60 0.07
C PRO A 96 -6.98 4.33 0.47
N MET A 97 -8.15 4.05 -0.12
CA MET A 97 -8.92 2.83 0.14
C MET A 97 -8.09 1.59 -0.20
N HIS A 98 -7.47 1.58 -1.38
CA HIS A 98 -6.69 0.43 -1.84
C HIS A 98 -5.33 0.36 -1.14
N CYS A 99 -4.60 1.48 -1.09
CA CYS A 99 -3.24 1.50 -0.57
C CYS A 99 -3.19 1.36 0.96
N VAL A 100 -4.04 2.08 1.69
CA VAL A 100 -3.98 2.16 3.16
C VAL A 100 -5.01 1.23 3.79
N TYR A 101 -6.29 1.43 3.51
CA TYR A 101 -7.37 0.75 4.25
C TYR A 101 -7.54 -0.73 3.88
N ILE A 102 -7.02 -1.15 2.73
CA ILE A 102 -7.00 -2.55 2.32
C ILE A 102 -5.62 -3.14 2.55
N GLY A 103 -4.58 -2.56 1.93
CA GLY A 103 -3.22 -3.09 1.98
C GLY A 103 -2.65 -3.08 3.39
N VAL A 104 -2.43 -1.89 3.95
CA VAL A 104 -1.79 -1.71 5.26
C VAL A 104 -2.66 -2.28 6.37
N HIS A 105 -3.96 -1.99 6.36
CA HIS A 105 -4.87 -2.47 7.41
C HIS A 105 -4.94 -4.00 7.48
N LYS A 106 -4.97 -4.72 6.35
CA LYS A 106 -4.95 -6.20 6.36
C LYS A 106 -3.68 -6.73 7.03
N LYS A 107 -2.54 -6.07 6.79
CA LYS A 107 -1.28 -6.45 7.41
C LYS A 107 -1.26 -6.17 8.91
N LEU A 108 -1.74 -5.01 9.36
CA LEU A 108 -1.84 -4.67 10.78
C LEU A 108 -2.75 -5.64 11.54
N VAL A 109 -3.91 -5.95 10.96
CA VAL A 109 -4.86 -6.95 11.50
C VAL A 109 -4.20 -8.32 11.58
N GLY A 110 -3.42 -8.73 10.57
CA GLY A 110 -2.61 -9.94 10.63
C GLY A 110 -1.64 -9.90 11.80
N ILE A 111 -0.90 -8.80 11.97
CA ILE A 111 0.05 -8.61 13.07
C ILE A 111 -0.63 -8.69 14.43
N TRP A 112 -1.75 -8.00 14.62
CA TRP A 112 -2.42 -7.91 15.92
C TRP A 112 -3.16 -9.17 16.34
N PHE A 113 -3.70 -9.95 15.39
CA PHE A 113 -4.56 -11.09 15.71
C PHE A 113 -3.95 -12.45 15.41
N ASN A 114 -3.06 -12.55 14.42
CA ASN A 114 -2.50 -13.83 13.94
C ASN A 114 -0.99 -13.93 14.15
N ASP A 115 -0.26 -12.84 13.98
CA ASP A 115 1.19 -12.83 14.07
C ASP A 115 1.60 -12.85 15.54
N PRO A 116 2.54 -13.71 15.94
CA PRO A 116 2.98 -13.74 17.32
C PRO A 116 4.23 -12.87 17.51
N PHE A 117 4.32 -11.80 16.73
CA PHE A 117 5.45 -10.87 16.65
C PHE A 117 5.79 -10.23 17.99
N ASP A 118 4.79 -10.15 18.86
CA ASP A 118 4.88 -9.66 20.23
C ASP A 118 4.20 -10.72 21.09
N ASN A 119 4.79 -11.11 22.23
CA ASN A 119 4.17 -12.03 23.19
C ASN A 119 2.86 -11.49 23.83
N ILE A 120 2.32 -10.39 23.29
CA ILE A 120 1.10 -9.72 23.70
C ILE A 120 -0.04 -10.27 22.85
N ARG A 121 -0.44 -11.52 23.14
CA ARG A 121 -1.65 -12.09 22.54
C ARG A 121 -2.87 -11.50 23.22
N MET A 122 -3.81 -11.00 22.43
CA MET A 122 -5.15 -10.70 22.93
C MET A 122 -5.81 -11.98 23.44
N SER A 123 -6.49 -11.89 24.59
CA SER A 123 -7.25 -13.01 25.13
C SER A 123 -8.43 -13.37 24.22
N ALA A 124 -8.92 -14.61 24.32
CA ALA A 124 -10.10 -15.05 23.57
C ALA A 124 -11.33 -14.16 23.86
N GLU A 125 -11.44 -13.64 25.09
CA GLU A 125 -12.49 -12.71 25.50
C GLU A 125 -12.35 -11.35 24.80
N GLN A 126 -11.14 -10.81 24.71
CA GLN A 126 -10.88 -9.56 23.99
C GLN A 126 -11.20 -9.70 22.50
N LEU A 127 -10.79 -10.81 21.87
CA LEU A 127 -11.11 -11.10 20.46
C LEU A 127 -12.62 -11.24 20.23
N LEU A 128 -13.35 -11.83 21.19
CA LEU A 128 -14.80 -11.96 21.14
C LEU A 128 -15.48 -10.59 21.23
N LYS A 129 -15.08 -9.74 22.19
CA LYS A 129 -15.58 -8.36 22.33
C LYS A 129 -15.39 -7.55 21.05
N ILE A 130 -14.20 -7.62 20.45
CA ILE A 130 -13.89 -6.94 19.19
C ILE A 130 -14.76 -7.48 18.04
N SER A 131 -14.95 -8.80 17.98
CA SER A 131 -15.77 -9.44 16.94
C SER A 131 -17.23 -8.99 17.01
N ILE A 132 -17.82 -9.02 18.21
CA ILE A 132 -19.20 -8.55 18.45
C ILE A 132 -19.36 -7.09 18.05
N PHE A 133 -18.43 -6.22 18.44
CA PHE A 133 -18.47 -4.80 18.07
C PHE A 133 -18.43 -4.60 16.55
N ARG A 134 -17.56 -5.32 15.83
CA ARG A 134 -17.45 -5.21 14.37
C ARG A 134 -18.69 -5.72 13.66
N GLU A 135 -19.26 -6.82 14.11
CA GLU A 135 -20.52 -7.36 13.58
C GLU A 135 -21.70 -6.41 13.83
N TRP A 136 -21.77 -5.81 15.02
CA TRP A 136 -22.75 -4.77 15.33
C TRP A 136 -22.58 -3.53 14.45
N PHE A 137 -21.34 -3.09 14.19
CA PHE A 137 -21.06 -1.93 13.35
C PHE A 137 -21.42 -2.15 11.87
N ARG A 138 -21.45 -3.42 11.42
CA ARG A 138 -21.73 -3.83 10.04
C ARG A 138 -22.98 -3.20 9.44
N LYS A 139 -24.02 -3.00 10.25
CA LYS A 139 -25.32 -2.43 9.80
C LYS A 139 -25.28 -0.93 9.54
N TYR A 140 -24.29 -0.23 10.09
CA TYR A 140 -24.09 1.22 9.89
C TYR A 140 -23.15 1.54 8.73
N VAL A 141 -22.58 0.52 8.08
CA VAL A 141 -21.71 0.71 6.92
C VAL A 141 -22.55 0.96 5.67
N PRO A 142 -22.32 2.07 4.94
CA PRO A 142 -23.08 2.39 3.73
C PRO A 142 -22.97 1.31 2.66
N SER A 143 -24.01 1.17 1.83
CA SER A 143 -24.07 0.19 0.74
C SER A 143 -22.96 0.36 -0.31
N HIS A 144 -22.41 1.58 -0.45
CA HIS A 144 -21.30 1.88 -1.36
C HIS A 144 -20.00 1.15 -1.00
N PHE A 145 -19.85 0.66 0.24
CA PHE A 145 -18.68 -0.12 0.64
C PHE A 145 -18.94 -1.61 0.40
N VAL A 146 -18.29 -2.14 -0.63
CA VAL A 146 -18.38 -3.57 -1.01
C VAL A 146 -17.94 -4.51 0.13
N ARG A 147 -17.02 -4.06 1.00
CA ARG A 147 -16.51 -4.85 2.12
C ARG A 147 -17.08 -4.33 3.42
N LYS A 148 -17.87 -5.17 4.08
CA LYS A 148 -18.37 -4.89 5.43
C LYS A 148 -17.44 -5.49 6.50
N PRO A 149 -17.40 -4.91 7.71
CA PRO A 149 -16.76 -5.52 8.86
C PRO A 149 -17.26 -6.94 9.08
N ARG A 150 -16.36 -7.82 9.51
CA ARG A 150 -16.58 -9.25 9.76
C ARG A 150 -16.05 -9.62 11.14
N SER A 151 -16.22 -10.86 11.56
CA SER A 151 -15.64 -11.34 12.81
C SER A 151 -14.11 -11.27 12.77
N VAL A 152 -13.44 -11.22 13.92
CA VAL A 152 -11.96 -11.35 13.94
C VAL A 152 -11.56 -12.78 13.61
N LYS A 153 -12.41 -13.75 13.94
CA LYS A 153 -12.23 -15.18 13.64
C LYS A 153 -12.06 -15.45 12.14
N ASP A 154 -12.66 -14.65 11.28
CA ASP A 154 -12.58 -14.81 9.82
C ASP A 154 -11.21 -14.39 9.23
N PHE A 155 -10.32 -13.80 10.03
CA PHE A 155 -9.01 -13.36 9.57
C PHE A 155 -7.94 -14.45 9.60
N SER A 156 -8.08 -15.48 10.44
CA SER A 156 -7.13 -16.61 10.47
C SER A 156 -7.20 -17.47 9.20
N THR A 157 -8.34 -17.46 8.50
CA THR A 157 -8.60 -18.21 7.26
C THR A 157 -8.15 -17.48 5.98
N LEU A 158 -7.68 -16.23 6.08
CA LEU A 158 -7.28 -15.44 4.90
C LEU A 158 -5.81 -15.59 4.52
N GLU A 159 -5.00 -16.25 5.35
CA GLU A 159 -3.60 -16.58 5.07
C GLU A 159 -3.45 -17.98 4.46
N SER A 160 -4.40 -18.90 4.67
CA SER A 160 -4.37 -20.28 4.16
C SER A 160 -4.68 -20.41 2.66
N HIS A 161 -5.05 -19.33 1.98
CA HIS A 161 -5.33 -19.31 0.53
C HIS A 161 -4.23 -18.61 -0.28
N ARG A 162 -3.01 -18.51 0.26
CA ARG A 162 -1.83 -17.93 -0.43
C ARG A 162 -0.59 -18.82 -0.34
N THR A 163 -0.78 -20.14 -0.40
CA THR A 163 0.24 -21.10 -0.84
C THR A 163 -0.04 -21.49 -2.27
#